data_AF-W2TIG0-F1
#
_entry.id   AF-W2TIG0-F1
#
_cell.length_a   1.000
_cell.length_b   1.000
_cell.length_c   1.000
_cell.angle_alpha   90.00
_cell.angle_beta   90.00
_cell.angle_gamma   90.00
#
_symmetry.space_group_name_H-M   'P 1'
#
loop_
_entity.id
_entity.type
_entity.pdbx_description
1 polymer ?
#
loop_
_entity_poly.entity_id
_entity_poly.type
_entity_poly.pdbx_seq_one_letter_code
_entity_poly.pdbx_strand_id
1 'polypeptide(L)'
;MEVKTHSRIPHDLGNPLGEPWSETNAYILHDTAHWRDLNLKFVLICWRDYKLLVENNYDRESAAKVLSYFYKQSETIIRNALSEWDKDGDGMIENSGTADQTYDVWTMSGTSAYCGSLWLAALSSISCMAGELGRKGSQQFFEDVLTRAKQAFINKLWNGRYFKFDESSSNEGVIMADQLCGIWFLTMMQQNEIISGDQVLSALKMIHAYNVQQFASGKMGPVNGIYEDGSVDISSIQSEEVWTGTGYSLASFLIAKGKRKEGFDTARGIFETCWNRVGLQYQTPEAIYEEKYYRAIGYMRPLAIWAIHHALQMQTA
;
A
#
# COMPACT_ATOMS: atom_id res chain seq x y z
N MET A 1 23.65 1.96 -18.04
CA MET A 1 23.00 1.77 -16.73
C MET A 1 23.12 0.29 -16.40
N GLU A 2 23.82 -0.09 -15.34
CA GLU A 2 23.62 -1.42 -14.76
C GLU A 2 22.23 -1.39 -14.12
N VAL A 3 21.20 -1.76 -14.89
CA VAL A 3 19.78 -1.62 -14.53
C VAL A 3 19.36 -2.48 -13.32
N LYS A 4 20.25 -3.35 -12.83
CA LYS A 4 19.94 -4.35 -11.80
C LYS A 4 20.90 -4.27 -10.62
N THR A 5 20.47 -3.59 -9.57
CA THR A 5 21.11 -3.69 -8.26
C THR A 5 20.72 -5.03 -7.63
N HIS A 6 21.71 -5.79 -7.16
CA HIS A 6 21.46 -7.05 -6.43
C HIS A 6 20.52 -6.80 -5.24
N SER A 7 19.58 -7.73 -4.98
CA SER A 7 18.57 -7.62 -3.90
C SER A 7 17.53 -6.51 -4.05
N ARG A 8 17.35 -5.92 -5.23
CA ARG A 8 16.24 -5.01 -5.55
C ARG A 8 15.23 -5.72 -6.44
N ILE A 9 13.96 -5.66 -6.05
CA ILE A 9 12.86 -6.17 -6.86
C ILE A 9 12.70 -5.26 -8.08
N PRO A 10 12.65 -5.80 -9.31
CA PRO A 10 12.41 -4.97 -10.48
C PRO A 10 11.00 -4.37 -10.42
N HIS A 11 10.86 -3.13 -10.86
CA HIS A 11 9.59 -2.44 -11.02
C HIS A 11 8.65 -3.18 -11.96
N ASP A 12 9.19 -3.73 -13.05
CA ASP A 12 8.44 -4.47 -14.06
C ASP A 12 9.27 -5.60 -14.68
N LEU A 13 8.58 -6.53 -15.34
CA LEU A 13 9.19 -7.66 -16.04
C LEU A 13 9.40 -7.38 -17.54
N GLY A 14 9.57 -6.11 -17.91
CA GLY A 14 9.85 -5.68 -19.27
C GLY A 14 8.66 -5.04 -19.99
N ASN A 15 8.90 -4.66 -21.23
CA ASN A 15 7.98 -3.95 -22.11
C ASN A 15 7.56 -4.88 -23.27
N PRO A 16 6.28 -4.90 -23.69
CA PRO A 16 5.84 -5.63 -24.88
C PRO A 16 6.60 -5.32 -26.19
N LEU A 17 7.28 -4.17 -26.27
CA LEU A 17 8.12 -3.80 -27.42
C LEU A 17 9.60 -4.22 -27.29
N GLY A 18 10.00 -4.78 -26.15
CA GLY A 18 11.34 -5.34 -25.91
C GLY A 18 11.27 -6.86 -25.74
N GLU A 19 12.10 -7.42 -24.85
CA GLU A 19 12.10 -8.85 -24.51
C GLU A 19 11.56 -9.09 -23.08
N PRO A 20 10.24 -9.30 -22.89
CA PRO A 20 9.67 -9.61 -21.58
C PRO A 20 10.39 -10.76 -20.87
N TRP A 21 10.50 -10.66 -19.54
CA TRP A 21 11.22 -11.58 -18.63
C TRP A 21 12.75 -11.58 -18.75
N SER A 22 13.30 -11.29 -19.92
CA SER A 22 14.75 -11.14 -20.14
C SER A 22 15.22 -9.72 -19.79
N GLU A 23 14.53 -8.71 -20.31
CA GLU A 23 14.83 -7.29 -20.15
C GLU A 23 13.88 -6.63 -19.14
N THR A 24 14.06 -6.96 -17.85
CA THR A 24 13.29 -6.37 -16.73
C THR A 24 13.63 -4.91 -16.50
N ASN A 25 12.79 -4.16 -15.76
CA ASN A 25 12.96 -2.72 -15.48
C ASN A 25 12.96 -1.86 -16.77
N ALA A 26 11.96 -2.07 -17.61
CA ALA A 26 11.77 -1.24 -18.80
C ALA A 26 11.26 0.18 -18.46
N TYR A 27 10.74 0.40 -17.25
CA TYR A 27 10.43 1.73 -16.74
C TYR A 27 11.69 2.58 -16.53
N ILE A 28 11.73 3.77 -17.14
CA ILE A 28 12.92 4.65 -17.17
C ILE A 28 12.70 6.04 -16.55
N LEU A 29 11.49 6.38 -16.10
CA LEU A 29 11.22 7.73 -15.59
C LEU A 29 11.96 7.99 -14.27
N HIS A 30 12.07 6.97 -13.40
CA HIS A 30 12.88 7.02 -12.18
C HIS A 30 13.74 5.76 -12.04
N ASP A 31 14.84 5.89 -11.31
CA ASP A 31 15.59 4.73 -10.83
C ASP A 31 14.83 4.06 -9.67
N THR A 32 14.16 2.96 -9.99
CA THR A 32 13.31 2.22 -9.05
C THR A 32 14.10 1.31 -8.11
N ALA A 33 15.42 1.17 -8.29
CA ALA A 33 16.27 0.42 -7.36
C ALA A 33 16.24 1.02 -5.94
N HIS A 34 15.97 2.32 -5.85
CA HIS A 34 15.88 3.05 -4.60
C HIS A 34 14.44 3.16 -4.07
N TRP A 35 13.44 2.59 -4.74
CA TRP A 35 12.07 2.70 -4.26
C TRP A 35 11.85 1.94 -2.94
N ARG A 36 11.14 2.58 -2.02
CA ARG A 36 10.85 2.06 -0.68
C ARG A 36 9.72 1.05 -0.68
N ASP A 37 8.77 1.14 -1.60
CA ASP A 37 7.55 0.33 -1.54
C ASP A 37 7.63 -1.00 -2.32
N LEU A 38 8.37 -1.09 -3.44
CA LEU A 38 8.46 -2.30 -4.27
C LEU A 38 8.91 -3.54 -3.49
N ASN A 39 10.03 -3.40 -2.81
CA ASN A 39 10.63 -4.45 -1.98
C ASN A 39 9.66 -4.90 -0.87
N LEU A 40 8.94 -3.97 -0.25
CA LEU A 40 8.02 -4.26 0.85
C LEU A 40 6.74 -4.93 0.34
N LYS A 41 6.19 -4.43 -0.77
CA LYS A 41 5.05 -5.04 -1.47
C LYS A 41 5.35 -6.47 -1.89
N PHE A 42 6.57 -6.76 -2.33
CA PHE A 42 6.98 -8.13 -2.66
C PHE A 42 6.89 -9.05 -1.43
N VAL A 43 7.43 -8.65 -0.28
CA VAL A 43 7.34 -9.42 0.97
C VAL A 43 5.88 -9.66 1.37
N LEU A 44 5.05 -8.62 1.28
CA LEU A 44 3.62 -8.69 1.58
C LEU A 44 2.88 -9.65 0.64
N ILE A 45 3.14 -9.59 -0.66
CA ILE A 45 2.50 -10.47 -1.65
C ILE A 45 2.95 -11.93 -1.45
N CYS A 46 4.24 -12.18 -1.18
CA CYS A 46 4.72 -13.51 -0.83
C CYS A 46 3.96 -14.10 0.37
N TRP A 47 3.74 -13.30 1.41
CA TRP A 47 3.01 -13.77 2.58
C TRP A 47 1.52 -13.96 2.32
N ARG A 48 0.90 -13.01 1.62
CA ARG A 48 -0.50 -13.07 1.20
C ARG A 48 -0.77 -14.33 0.39
N ASP A 49 0.05 -14.60 -0.61
CA ASP A 49 -0.13 -15.75 -1.50
C ASP A 49 0.11 -17.04 -0.74
N TYR A 50 1.07 -17.07 0.19
CA TYR A 50 1.25 -18.22 1.07
C TYR A 50 -0.01 -18.50 1.91
N LYS A 51 -0.51 -17.51 2.64
CA LYS A 51 -1.64 -17.66 3.57
C LYS A 51 -2.97 -17.91 2.87
N LEU A 52 -3.23 -17.24 1.76
CA LEU A 52 -4.54 -17.31 1.10
C LEU A 52 -4.60 -18.44 0.05
N LEU A 53 -3.46 -18.82 -0.55
CA LEU A 53 -3.43 -19.77 -1.65
C LEU A 53 -2.64 -21.02 -1.29
N VAL A 54 -1.38 -20.89 -0.89
CA VAL A 54 -0.48 -22.05 -0.80
C VAL A 54 -0.86 -22.96 0.37
N GLU A 55 -1.04 -22.40 1.57
CA GLU A 55 -1.30 -23.15 2.81
C GLU A 55 -2.54 -24.06 2.70
N ASN A 56 -3.57 -23.61 1.96
CA ASN A 56 -4.84 -24.32 1.83
C ASN A 56 -4.95 -25.22 0.59
N ASN A 57 -4.09 -25.03 -0.43
CA ASN A 57 -4.20 -25.75 -1.71
C ASN A 57 -3.04 -26.72 -2.00
N TYR A 58 -2.00 -26.73 -1.16
CA TYR A 58 -0.83 -27.59 -1.33
C TYR A 58 -0.66 -28.53 -0.14
N ASP A 59 0.00 -29.68 -0.36
CA ASP A 59 0.44 -30.53 0.74
C ASP A 59 1.50 -29.82 1.59
N ARG A 60 1.68 -30.28 2.84
CA ARG A 60 2.56 -29.64 3.81
C ARG A 60 4.01 -29.51 3.34
N GLU A 61 4.53 -30.49 2.60
CA GLU A 61 5.91 -30.47 2.13
C GLU A 61 6.09 -29.44 1.00
N SER A 62 5.17 -29.43 0.03
CA SER A 62 5.17 -28.45 -1.07
C SER A 62 4.97 -27.02 -0.55
N ALA A 63 4.04 -26.82 0.39
CA ALA A 63 3.81 -25.53 1.01
C ALA A 63 5.06 -25.03 1.76
N ALA A 64 5.74 -25.90 2.51
CA ALA A 64 6.98 -25.54 3.21
C ALA A 64 8.12 -25.15 2.24
N LYS A 65 8.22 -25.81 1.08
CA LYS A 65 9.21 -25.45 0.04
C LYS A 65 8.95 -24.06 -0.53
N VAL A 66 7.69 -23.74 -0.85
CA VAL A 66 7.30 -22.41 -1.35
C VAL A 66 7.58 -21.34 -0.29
N LEU A 67 7.17 -21.59 0.97
CA LEU A 67 7.43 -20.66 2.07
C LEU A 67 8.92 -20.43 2.29
N SER A 68 9.73 -21.48 2.23
CA SER A 68 11.19 -21.37 2.37
C SER A 68 11.82 -20.50 1.27
N TYR A 69 11.32 -20.63 0.03
CA TYR A 69 11.75 -19.77 -1.08
C TYR A 69 11.35 -18.31 -0.85
N PHE A 70 10.09 -18.05 -0.52
CA PHE A 70 9.59 -16.71 -0.20
C PHE A 70 10.34 -16.06 0.96
N TYR A 71 10.52 -16.79 2.06
CA TYR A 71 11.25 -16.33 3.24
C TYR A 71 12.69 -15.95 2.90
N LYS A 72 13.41 -16.77 2.14
CA LYS A 72 14.83 -16.51 1.81
C LYS A 72 15.00 -15.16 1.10
N GLN A 73 14.17 -14.88 0.10
CA GLN A 73 14.25 -13.61 -0.64
C GLN A 73 13.80 -12.43 0.23
N SER A 74 12.72 -12.63 0.98
CA SER A 74 12.13 -11.60 1.84
C SER A 74 13.06 -11.21 2.99
N GLU A 75 13.76 -12.16 3.62
CA GLU A 75 14.73 -11.88 4.69
C GLU A 75 15.87 -10.98 4.19
N THR A 76 16.42 -11.26 3.01
CA THR A 76 17.46 -10.40 2.40
C THR A 76 16.93 -8.99 2.15
N ILE A 77 15.72 -8.88 1.60
CA ILE A 77 15.08 -7.58 1.33
C ILE A 77 14.89 -6.77 2.61
N ILE A 78 14.32 -7.37 3.66
CA ILE A 78 14.02 -6.66 4.91
C ILE A 78 15.30 -6.24 5.64
N ARG A 79 16.33 -7.09 5.67
CA ARG A 79 17.61 -6.75 6.29
C ARG A 79 18.32 -5.61 5.56
N ASN A 80 18.30 -5.62 4.23
CA ASN A 80 18.87 -4.54 3.43
C ASN A 80 18.07 -3.24 3.60
N ALA A 81 16.73 -3.32 3.58
CA ALA A 81 15.86 -2.18 3.85
C ALA A 81 16.16 -1.54 5.20
N LEU A 82 16.23 -2.33 6.27
CA LEU A 82 16.59 -1.83 7.60
C LEU A 82 17.99 -1.20 7.61
N SER A 83 19.00 -1.85 7.01
CA SER A 83 20.37 -1.31 7.03
C SER A 83 20.55 -0.04 6.20
N GLU A 84 19.78 0.11 5.12
CA GLU A 84 20.01 1.17 4.13
C GLU A 84 19.04 2.34 4.29
N TRP A 85 17.83 2.10 4.81
CA TRP A 85 16.75 3.07 4.83
C TRP A 85 16.36 3.59 6.20
N ASP A 86 16.71 2.89 7.29
CA ASP A 86 16.59 3.41 8.66
C ASP A 86 17.82 4.29 8.95
N LYS A 87 17.64 5.61 8.90
CA LYS A 87 18.72 6.60 9.00
C LYS A 87 18.99 7.03 10.43
N ASP A 88 18.00 6.95 11.31
CA ASP A 88 18.11 7.40 12.70
C ASP A 88 18.18 6.25 13.72
N GLY A 89 18.04 5.00 13.25
CA GLY A 89 18.20 3.78 14.03
C GLY A 89 16.99 3.43 14.88
N ASP A 90 15.84 4.09 14.69
CA ASP A 90 14.63 3.84 15.48
C ASP A 90 13.83 2.61 15.00
N GLY A 91 14.28 1.95 13.94
CA GLY A 91 13.66 0.78 13.33
C GLY A 91 12.63 1.11 12.25
N MET A 92 12.30 2.38 12.01
CA MET A 92 11.49 2.84 10.89
C MET A 92 12.36 3.13 9.67
N ILE A 93 11.74 3.21 8.49
CA ILE A 93 12.42 3.58 7.25
C ILE A 93 12.05 4.99 6.83
N GLU A 94 12.98 5.70 6.20
CA GLU A 94 12.75 7.03 5.66
C GLU A 94 12.72 7.06 4.12
N ASN A 95 11.72 7.77 3.58
CA ASN A 95 11.68 8.26 2.21
C ASN A 95 12.72 9.37 2.00
N SER A 96 13.34 9.41 0.82
CA SER A 96 14.49 10.27 0.54
C SER A 96 14.17 11.74 0.24
N GLY A 97 12.90 12.16 0.21
CA GLY A 97 12.53 13.48 -0.31
C GLY A 97 12.58 13.55 -1.83
N THR A 98 12.51 12.40 -2.50
CA THR A 98 12.36 12.27 -3.96
C THR A 98 11.21 11.30 -4.26
N ALA A 99 10.85 11.15 -5.53
CA ALA A 99 9.92 10.12 -5.98
C ALA A 99 10.54 8.71 -5.83
N ASP A 100 10.38 8.09 -4.66
CA ASP A 100 10.93 6.78 -4.31
C ASP A 100 9.85 5.74 -4.00
N GLN A 101 8.67 5.88 -4.60
CA GLN A 101 7.53 4.96 -4.43
C GLN A 101 6.49 5.14 -5.56
N THR A 102 5.42 4.33 -5.57
CA THR A 102 4.43 4.27 -6.66
C THR A 102 3.75 5.58 -7.05
N TYR A 103 3.55 6.52 -6.12
CA TYR A 103 3.15 7.91 -6.36
C TYR A 103 4.40 8.66 -6.83
N ASP A 104 4.85 8.31 -8.02
CA ASP A 104 6.15 8.63 -8.62
C ASP A 104 6.36 10.12 -8.96
N VAL A 105 5.39 10.98 -8.71
CA VAL A 105 5.57 12.45 -8.75
C VAL A 105 4.98 13.14 -7.52
N TRP A 106 4.67 12.39 -6.46
CA TRP A 106 4.24 12.92 -5.16
C TRP A 106 5.27 12.57 -4.09
N THR A 107 6.08 13.56 -3.76
CA THR A 107 7.28 13.36 -2.94
C THR A 107 6.93 13.13 -1.47
N MET A 108 7.57 12.11 -0.88
CA MET A 108 7.56 11.84 0.55
C MET A 108 8.95 12.08 1.15
N SER A 109 9.03 12.60 2.37
CA SER A 109 10.29 12.84 3.07
C SER A 109 10.23 12.39 4.54
N GLY A 110 11.29 11.72 4.99
CA GLY A 110 11.32 11.09 6.31
C GLY A 110 10.37 9.90 6.36
N THR A 111 9.82 9.61 7.53
CA THR A 111 8.80 8.57 7.69
C THR A 111 7.50 9.02 7.01
N SER A 112 7.01 8.26 6.04
CA SER A 112 5.66 8.46 5.48
C SER A 112 4.65 7.46 6.03
N ALA A 113 3.38 7.84 6.09
CA ALA A 113 2.33 6.91 6.51
C ALA A 113 2.23 5.71 5.56
N TYR A 114 2.31 5.98 4.25
CA TYR A 114 2.22 4.95 3.21
C TYR A 114 3.39 3.95 3.29
N CYS A 115 4.65 4.39 3.15
CA CYS A 115 5.79 3.46 3.17
C CYS A 115 6.04 2.89 4.58
N GLY A 116 5.82 3.68 5.62
CA GLY A 116 5.93 3.22 7.01
C GLY A 116 4.91 2.13 7.34
N SER A 117 3.64 2.27 6.92
CA SER A 117 2.64 1.21 7.15
C SER A 117 3.00 -0.08 6.40
N LEU A 118 3.52 0.02 5.16
CA LEU A 118 4.02 -1.12 4.39
C LEU A 118 5.21 -1.78 5.10
N TRP A 119 6.12 -1.00 5.66
CA TRP A 119 7.28 -1.50 6.41
C TRP A 119 6.86 -2.30 7.63
N LEU A 120 5.97 -1.75 8.45
CA LEU A 120 5.44 -2.45 9.62
C LEU A 120 4.75 -3.76 9.23
N ALA A 121 3.96 -3.75 8.16
CA ALA A 121 3.29 -4.95 7.67
C ALA A 121 4.28 -5.99 7.12
N ALA A 122 5.35 -5.56 6.45
CA ALA A 122 6.37 -6.43 5.91
C ALA A 122 7.21 -7.08 7.03
N LEU A 123 7.53 -6.34 8.09
CA LEU A 123 8.17 -6.85 9.31
C LEU A 123 7.30 -7.91 10.02
N SER A 124 6.00 -7.65 10.15
CA SER A 124 5.05 -8.64 10.68
C SER A 124 5.03 -9.89 9.82
N SER A 125 4.94 -9.72 8.50
CA SER A 125 4.87 -10.82 7.54
C SER A 125 6.12 -11.71 7.56
N ILE A 126 7.32 -11.12 7.55
CA ILE A 126 8.57 -11.90 7.60
C ILE A 126 8.78 -12.58 8.96
N SER A 127 8.31 -11.95 10.05
CA SER A 127 8.30 -12.60 11.37
C SER A 127 7.41 -13.85 11.36
N CYS A 128 6.19 -13.76 10.82
CA CYS A 128 5.30 -14.91 10.69
C CYS A 128 5.92 -16.01 9.82
N MET A 129 6.49 -15.67 8.66
CA MET A 129 7.21 -16.65 7.83
C MET A 129 8.34 -17.34 8.60
N ALA A 130 9.13 -16.59 9.37
CA ALA A 130 10.19 -17.14 10.20
C ALA A 130 9.64 -18.12 11.25
N GLY A 131 8.52 -17.76 11.89
CA GLY A 131 7.84 -18.58 12.88
C GLY A 131 7.36 -19.92 12.33
N GLU A 132 6.69 -19.90 11.16
CA GLU A 132 6.22 -21.10 10.46
C GLU A 132 7.36 -22.02 10.03
N LEU A 133 8.53 -21.46 9.68
CA LEU A 133 9.74 -22.21 9.34
C LEU A 133 10.58 -22.62 10.56
N GLY A 134 10.14 -22.33 11.79
CA GLY A 134 10.88 -22.66 13.01
C GLY A 134 12.15 -21.84 13.24
N ARG A 135 12.33 -20.71 12.54
CA ARG A 135 13.51 -19.83 12.62
C ARG A 135 13.39 -18.83 13.77
N LYS A 136 13.41 -19.32 15.00
CA LYS A 136 13.13 -18.52 16.21
C LYS A 136 14.03 -17.30 16.41
N GLY A 137 15.32 -17.40 16.08
CA GLY A 137 16.23 -16.25 16.15
C GLY A 137 15.86 -15.11 15.18
N SER A 138 15.54 -15.44 13.93
CA SER A 138 15.08 -14.44 12.95
C SER A 138 13.70 -13.89 13.30
N GLN A 139 12.79 -14.74 13.78
CA GLN A 139 11.46 -14.32 14.24
C GLN A 139 11.59 -13.23 15.32
N GLN A 140 12.34 -13.51 16.39
CA GLN A 140 12.55 -12.56 17.49
C GLN A 140 13.17 -11.24 16.99
N PHE A 141 14.20 -11.34 16.13
CA PHE A 141 14.83 -10.16 15.55
C PHE A 141 13.82 -9.25 14.83
N PHE A 142 12.94 -9.81 14.00
CA PHE A 142 11.95 -9.02 13.27
C PHE A 142 10.85 -8.48 14.18
N GLU A 143 10.46 -9.21 15.23
CA GLU A 143 9.51 -8.73 16.26
C GLU A 143 10.08 -7.55 17.07
N ASP A 144 11.38 -7.59 17.39
CA ASP A 144 12.08 -6.50 18.09
C ASP A 144 12.15 -5.24 17.21
N VAL A 145 12.48 -5.40 15.92
CA VAL A 145 12.47 -4.28 14.96
C VAL A 145 11.06 -3.73 14.80
N LEU A 146 10.05 -4.59 14.63
CA LEU A 146 8.64 -4.19 14.51
C LEU A 146 8.18 -3.37 15.71
N THR A 147 8.59 -3.77 16.92
CA THR A 147 8.22 -3.05 18.15
C THR A 147 8.77 -1.63 18.16
N ARG A 148 10.06 -1.44 17.81
CA ARG A 148 10.67 -0.11 17.73
C ARG A 148 10.08 0.73 16.60
N ALA A 149 9.97 0.14 15.41
CA ALA A 149 9.37 0.73 14.22
C ALA A 149 7.94 1.23 14.49
N LYS A 150 7.11 0.42 15.16
CA LYS A 150 5.75 0.80 15.53
C LYS A 150 5.74 2.03 16.44
N GLN A 151 6.61 2.07 17.43
CA GLN A 151 6.71 3.21 18.35
C GLN A 151 7.12 4.47 17.60
N ALA A 152 8.10 4.37 16.71
CA ALA A 152 8.53 5.44 15.81
C ALA A 152 7.38 5.94 14.93
N PHE A 153 6.68 5.04 14.23
CA PHE A 153 5.54 5.35 13.35
C PHE A 153 4.47 6.16 14.08
N ILE A 154 4.06 5.70 15.27
CA ILE A 154 3.01 6.36 16.06
C ILE A 154 3.51 7.73 16.55
N ASN A 155 4.71 7.79 17.12
CA ASN A 155 5.26 9.04 17.65
C ASN A 155 5.45 10.11 16.56
N LYS A 156 5.96 9.70 15.40
CA LYS A 156 6.27 10.59 14.28
C LYS A 156 5.01 11.04 13.56
N LEU A 157 4.00 10.18 13.39
CA LEU A 157 2.90 10.43 12.44
C LEU A 157 1.49 10.53 13.03
N TRP A 158 1.18 9.92 14.18
CA TRP A 158 -0.17 9.96 14.71
C TRP A 158 -0.51 11.34 15.30
N ASN A 159 -1.49 12.04 14.73
CA ASN A 159 -1.89 13.38 15.17
C ASN A 159 -3.10 13.39 16.13
N GLY A 160 -3.55 12.22 16.59
CA GLY A 160 -4.75 12.07 17.41
C GLY A 160 -6.03 11.70 16.62
N ARG A 161 -6.04 11.85 15.29
CA ARG A 161 -7.20 11.52 14.44
C ARG A 161 -6.84 10.68 13.21
N TYR A 162 -5.71 10.97 12.58
CA TYR A 162 -5.18 10.26 11.42
C TYR A 162 -3.64 10.29 11.45
N PHE A 163 -3.00 9.58 10.53
CA PHE A 163 -1.55 9.60 10.36
C PHE A 163 -1.19 10.69 9.34
N LYS A 164 -0.26 11.59 9.72
CA LYS A 164 0.29 12.60 8.81
C LYS A 164 0.84 11.94 7.54
N PHE A 165 0.74 12.64 6.40
CA PHE A 165 1.28 12.18 5.12
C PHE A 165 2.74 11.71 5.26
N ASP A 166 3.59 12.57 5.81
CA ASP A 166 4.98 12.27 6.19
C ASP A 166 5.48 13.22 7.30
N GLU A 167 6.80 13.32 7.47
CA GLU A 167 7.45 14.23 8.43
C GLU A 167 7.73 15.63 7.87
N SER A 168 7.50 15.86 6.56
CA SER A 168 7.78 17.14 5.92
C SER A 168 6.74 18.20 6.32
N SER A 169 7.22 19.40 6.64
CA SER A 169 6.33 20.56 6.85
C SER A 169 5.62 21.01 5.57
N SER A 170 6.16 20.71 4.39
CA SER A 170 5.52 21.04 3.11
C SER A 170 4.21 20.29 2.89
N ASN A 171 4.07 19.11 3.52
CA ASN A 171 2.93 18.21 3.37
C ASN A 171 2.04 18.23 4.63
N GLU A 172 2.25 19.20 5.51
CA GLU A 172 1.52 19.29 6.78
C GLU A 172 0.01 19.42 6.52
N GLY A 173 -0.78 18.63 7.25
CA GLY A 173 -2.24 18.63 7.18
C GLY A 173 -2.83 17.77 6.07
N VAL A 174 -2.05 17.33 5.07
CA VAL A 174 -2.53 16.46 3.99
C VAL A 174 -3.03 15.12 4.54
N ILE A 175 -4.26 14.77 4.20
CA ILE A 175 -4.89 13.47 4.48
C ILE A 175 -4.72 12.60 3.24
N MET A 176 -3.87 11.58 3.33
CA MET A 176 -3.67 10.63 2.24
C MET A 176 -4.73 9.51 2.27
N ALA A 177 -5.33 9.21 1.12
CA ALA A 177 -6.31 8.12 1.00
C ALA A 177 -5.70 6.73 1.28
N ASP A 178 -4.41 6.56 1.02
CA ASP A 178 -3.68 5.28 1.13
C ASP A 178 -2.73 5.23 2.34
N GLN A 179 -2.94 6.11 3.34
CA GLN A 179 -2.01 6.27 4.47
C GLN A 179 -1.78 4.99 5.30
N LEU A 180 -2.69 4.01 5.21
CA LEU A 180 -2.63 2.74 5.96
C LEU A 180 -2.54 1.50 5.03
N CYS A 181 -1.92 1.63 3.86
CA CYS A 181 -1.81 0.56 2.86
C CYS A 181 -1.29 -0.78 3.44
N GLY A 182 -0.25 -0.76 4.27
CA GLY A 182 0.26 -1.99 4.88
C GLY A 182 -0.71 -2.61 5.91
N ILE A 183 -1.45 -1.78 6.65
CA ILE A 183 -2.47 -2.26 7.60
C ILE A 183 -3.66 -2.87 6.85
N TRP A 184 -4.00 -2.33 5.68
CA TRP A 184 -4.96 -2.95 4.77
C TRP A 184 -4.51 -4.36 4.37
N PHE A 185 -3.27 -4.54 3.92
CA PHE A 185 -2.72 -5.87 3.60
C PHE A 185 -2.89 -6.87 4.75
N LEU A 186 -2.50 -6.49 5.97
CA LEU A 186 -2.65 -7.35 7.15
C LEU A 186 -4.10 -7.68 7.46
N THR A 187 -4.99 -6.68 7.34
CA THR A 187 -6.44 -6.87 7.54
C THR A 187 -7.00 -7.87 6.54
N MET A 188 -6.64 -7.77 5.26
CA MET A 188 -7.11 -8.68 4.22
C MET A 188 -6.54 -10.10 4.40
N MET A 189 -5.39 -10.25 5.05
CA MET A 189 -4.85 -11.56 5.44
C MET A 189 -5.38 -12.07 6.79
N GLN A 190 -6.32 -11.37 7.44
CA GLN A 190 -6.85 -11.68 8.76
C GLN A 190 -5.75 -11.82 9.84
N GLN A 191 -4.70 -11.00 9.74
CA GLN A 191 -3.64 -10.96 10.72
C GLN A 191 -3.96 -10.03 11.89
N ASN A 192 -3.24 -10.24 12.99
CA ASN A 192 -3.34 -9.40 14.18
C ASN A 192 -3.02 -7.95 13.85
N GLU A 193 -3.77 -7.04 14.47
CA GLU A 193 -3.53 -5.61 14.32
C GLU A 193 -2.20 -5.21 14.97
N ILE A 194 -1.35 -4.57 14.20
CA ILE A 194 -0.04 -4.11 14.67
C ILE A 194 -0.08 -2.69 15.25
N ILE A 195 -1.12 -1.91 14.95
CA ILE A 195 -1.43 -0.61 15.58
C ILE A 195 -2.83 -0.67 16.22
N SER A 196 -3.22 0.32 17.02
CA SER A 196 -4.53 0.28 17.69
C SER A 196 -5.69 0.30 16.69
N GLY A 197 -6.66 -0.60 16.87
CA GLY A 197 -7.90 -0.61 16.08
C GLY A 197 -8.65 0.72 16.12
N ASP A 198 -8.61 1.45 17.25
CA ASP A 198 -9.19 2.78 17.36
C ASP A 198 -8.47 3.79 16.46
N GLN A 199 -7.14 3.71 16.34
CA GLN A 199 -6.37 4.56 15.43
C GLN A 199 -6.72 4.25 13.97
N VAL A 200 -6.85 2.96 13.63
CA VAL A 200 -7.24 2.51 12.28
C VAL A 200 -8.64 3.02 11.93
N LEU A 201 -9.61 2.80 12.82
CA LEU A 201 -11.01 3.23 12.60
C LEU A 201 -11.13 4.76 12.54
N SER A 202 -10.36 5.48 13.36
CA SER A 202 -10.31 6.95 13.32
C SER A 202 -9.73 7.45 12.00
N ALA A 203 -8.59 6.90 11.56
CA ALA A 203 -7.99 7.27 10.27
C ALA A 203 -8.93 6.98 9.10
N LEU A 204 -9.55 5.80 9.05
CA LEU A 204 -10.54 5.43 8.02
C LEU A 204 -11.75 6.36 8.02
N LYS A 205 -12.22 6.76 9.21
CA LYS A 205 -13.30 7.76 9.34
C LYS A 205 -12.89 9.10 8.75
N MET A 206 -11.66 9.56 9.02
CA MET A 206 -11.13 10.80 8.44
C MET A 206 -11.03 10.69 6.91
N ILE A 207 -10.42 9.62 6.38
CA ILE A 207 -10.30 9.43 4.93
C ILE A 207 -11.68 9.42 4.25
N HIS A 208 -12.65 8.69 4.79
CA HIS A 208 -14.00 8.69 4.22
C HIS A 208 -14.67 10.06 4.32
N ALA A 209 -14.56 10.76 5.46
CA ALA A 209 -15.18 12.06 5.64
C ALA A 209 -14.61 13.13 4.71
N TYR A 210 -13.30 13.11 4.43
CA TYR A 210 -12.63 14.14 3.65
C TYR A 210 -12.36 13.69 2.22
N ASN A 211 -11.48 12.70 2.01
CA ASN A 211 -11.07 12.26 0.68
C ASN A 211 -12.24 11.78 -0.17
N VAL A 212 -13.29 11.21 0.45
CA VAL A 212 -14.49 10.76 -0.25
C VAL A 212 -15.60 11.81 -0.19
N GLN A 213 -16.17 12.10 0.98
CA GLN A 213 -17.42 12.88 1.05
C GLN A 213 -17.25 14.35 0.67
N GLN A 214 -16.12 14.98 1.00
CA GLN A 214 -15.89 16.40 0.63
C GLN A 214 -15.44 16.56 -0.82
N PHE A 215 -14.81 15.54 -1.41
CA PHE A 215 -14.39 15.56 -2.81
C PHE A 215 -15.55 15.19 -3.77
N ALA A 216 -15.83 16.04 -4.75
CA ALA A 216 -16.87 15.81 -5.76
C ALA A 216 -18.23 15.34 -5.15
N SER A 217 -18.56 15.86 -3.97
CA SER A 217 -19.74 15.46 -3.18
C SER A 217 -19.88 13.95 -2.91
N GLY A 218 -18.77 13.22 -2.75
CA GLY A 218 -18.78 11.77 -2.52
C GLY A 218 -19.13 10.93 -3.74
N LYS A 219 -19.11 11.51 -4.94
CA LYS A 219 -19.60 10.83 -6.16
C LYS A 219 -18.51 10.25 -7.04
N MET A 220 -17.22 10.42 -6.74
CA MET A 220 -16.13 10.01 -7.64
C MET A 220 -15.15 8.99 -7.07
N GLY A 221 -15.19 8.74 -5.76
CA GLY A 221 -14.17 7.96 -5.05
C GLY A 221 -13.26 8.87 -4.22
N PRO A 222 -12.23 8.31 -3.57
CA PRO A 222 -11.33 9.08 -2.71
C PRO A 222 -10.28 9.82 -3.54
N VAL A 223 -10.23 11.16 -3.45
CA VAL A 223 -9.06 11.90 -3.95
C VAL A 223 -7.84 11.56 -3.12
N ASN A 224 -6.66 11.46 -3.74
CA ASN A 224 -5.46 10.97 -3.10
C ASN A 224 -5.02 11.85 -1.91
N GLY A 225 -5.03 13.18 -2.07
CA GLY A 225 -4.66 14.15 -1.03
C GLY A 225 -5.70 15.27 -0.86
N ILE A 226 -6.08 15.55 0.39
CA ILE A 226 -7.01 16.62 0.73
C ILE A 226 -6.67 17.19 2.13
N TYR A 227 -7.03 18.45 2.37
CA TYR A 227 -6.90 19.09 3.69
C TYR A 227 -8.23 19.08 4.47
N GLU A 228 -8.16 19.36 5.77
CA GLU A 228 -9.37 19.42 6.63
C GLU A 228 -10.30 20.59 6.33
N ASP A 229 -9.86 21.60 5.57
CA ASP A 229 -10.72 22.67 5.06
C ASP A 229 -11.51 22.26 3.80
N GLY A 230 -11.27 21.04 3.30
CA GLY A 230 -11.91 20.48 2.10
C GLY A 230 -11.20 20.81 0.79
N SER A 231 -10.12 21.61 0.81
CA SER A 231 -9.32 21.86 -0.37
C SER A 231 -8.48 20.63 -0.76
N VAL A 232 -8.38 20.36 -2.06
CA VAL A 232 -7.56 19.29 -2.61
C VAL A 232 -6.09 19.69 -2.58
N ASP A 233 -5.21 18.75 -2.26
CA ASP A 233 -3.77 18.98 -2.36
C ASP A 233 -3.38 19.09 -3.85
N ILE A 234 -2.78 20.23 -4.21
CA ILE A 234 -2.33 20.56 -5.57
C ILE A 234 -0.80 20.58 -5.69
N SER A 235 -0.09 20.00 -4.71
CA SER A 235 1.37 19.91 -4.72
C SER A 235 1.90 18.96 -5.81
N SER A 236 1.06 18.01 -6.26
CA SER A 236 1.36 17.06 -7.32
C SER A 236 0.13 16.78 -8.17
N ILE A 237 0.33 16.48 -9.45
CA ILE A 237 -0.77 15.96 -10.28
C ILE A 237 -1.40 14.69 -9.69
N GLN A 238 -0.65 13.93 -8.87
CA GLN A 238 -1.13 12.70 -8.25
C GLN A 238 -1.92 12.95 -6.98
N SER A 239 -1.68 14.05 -6.27
CA SER A 239 -2.46 14.37 -5.08
C SER A 239 -3.88 14.77 -5.44
N GLU A 240 -4.08 15.36 -6.62
CA GLU A 240 -5.37 15.79 -7.19
C GLU A 240 -6.21 14.63 -7.75
N GLU A 241 -5.62 13.46 -7.94
CA GLU A 241 -6.25 12.33 -8.61
C GLU A 241 -7.06 11.44 -7.67
N VAL A 242 -8.11 10.83 -8.20
CA VAL A 242 -8.67 9.59 -7.64
C VAL A 242 -8.04 8.42 -8.36
N TRP A 243 -7.19 7.66 -7.68
CA TRP A 243 -6.70 6.39 -8.20
C TRP A 243 -7.74 5.29 -8.01
N THR A 244 -8.26 4.75 -9.10
CA THR A 244 -9.39 3.81 -9.07
C THR A 244 -9.06 2.55 -8.27
N GLY A 245 -7.85 2.02 -8.43
CA GLY A 245 -7.38 0.87 -7.66
C GLY A 245 -7.21 1.17 -6.16
N THR A 246 -6.60 2.29 -5.80
CA THR A 246 -6.47 2.74 -4.40
C THR A 246 -7.85 2.90 -3.76
N GLY A 247 -8.81 3.48 -4.49
CA GLY A 247 -10.16 3.66 -3.97
C GLY A 247 -10.93 2.36 -3.77
N TYR A 248 -10.75 1.35 -4.65
CA TYR A 248 -11.32 0.03 -4.40
C TYR A 248 -10.64 -0.71 -3.24
N SER A 249 -9.32 -0.56 -3.07
CA SER A 249 -8.61 -1.06 -1.89
C SER A 249 -9.15 -0.42 -0.60
N LEU A 250 -9.29 0.91 -0.56
CA LEU A 250 -9.90 1.61 0.58
C LEU A 250 -11.33 1.13 0.86
N ALA A 251 -12.15 0.98 -0.18
CA ALA A 251 -13.51 0.46 -0.04
C ALA A 251 -13.52 -0.93 0.60
N SER A 252 -12.64 -1.83 0.16
CA SER A 252 -12.50 -3.16 0.77
C SER A 252 -12.03 -3.08 2.22
N PHE A 253 -11.16 -2.13 2.56
CA PHE A 253 -10.66 -1.93 3.91
C PHE A 253 -11.77 -1.47 4.85
N LEU A 254 -12.56 -0.48 4.42
CA LEU A 254 -13.76 -0.02 5.15
C LEU A 254 -14.73 -1.18 5.39
N ILE A 255 -15.01 -1.99 4.36
CA ILE A 255 -15.88 -3.17 4.50
C ILE A 255 -15.29 -4.15 5.51
N ALA A 256 -14.02 -4.53 5.39
CA ALA A 256 -13.37 -5.46 6.31
C ALA A 256 -13.39 -4.97 7.78
N LYS A 257 -13.42 -3.65 8.00
CA LYS A 257 -13.56 -3.02 9.33
C LYS A 257 -15.01 -2.73 9.74
N GLY A 258 -15.99 -3.37 9.10
CA GLY A 258 -17.41 -3.28 9.45
C GLY A 258 -18.12 -2.01 8.96
N LYS A 259 -17.43 -1.13 8.23
CA LYS A 259 -17.98 0.11 7.63
C LYS A 259 -18.52 -0.16 6.23
N ARG A 260 -19.45 -1.11 6.15
CA ARG A 260 -19.95 -1.64 4.87
C ARG A 260 -20.58 -0.56 4.00
N LYS A 261 -21.39 0.33 4.58
CA LYS A 261 -22.04 1.42 3.83
C LYS A 261 -21.00 2.37 3.25
N GLU A 262 -20.05 2.81 4.06
CA GLU A 262 -18.97 3.72 3.69
C GLU A 262 -18.07 3.12 2.60
N GLY A 263 -17.76 1.82 2.69
CA GLY A 263 -16.98 1.13 1.67
C GLY A 263 -17.71 1.03 0.32
N PHE A 264 -19.00 0.70 0.31
CA PHE A 264 -19.78 0.71 -0.93
C PHE A 264 -20.02 2.12 -1.48
N ASP A 265 -20.23 3.12 -0.61
CA ASP A 265 -20.35 4.51 -1.04
C ASP A 265 -19.05 4.98 -1.74
N THR A 266 -17.89 4.63 -1.18
CA THR A 266 -16.56 4.89 -1.77
C THR A 266 -16.41 4.24 -3.15
N ALA A 267 -16.66 2.92 -3.26
CA ALA A 267 -16.54 2.18 -4.52
C ALA A 267 -17.55 2.63 -5.58
N ARG A 268 -18.79 2.95 -5.16
CA ARG A 268 -19.87 3.40 -6.05
C ARG A 268 -19.47 4.68 -6.79
N GLY A 269 -18.74 5.59 -6.15
CA GLY A 269 -18.29 6.82 -6.82
C GLY A 269 -17.43 6.55 -8.06
N ILE A 270 -16.51 5.58 -7.95
CA ILE A 270 -15.64 5.16 -9.06
C ILE A 270 -16.46 4.47 -10.15
N PHE A 271 -17.32 3.52 -9.77
CA PHE A 271 -18.20 2.81 -10.69
C PHE A 271 -19.11 3.78 -11.47
N GLU A 272 -19.82 4.66 -10.78
CA GLU A 272 -20.73 5.62 -11.40
C GLU A 272 -19.99 6.60 -12.32
N THR A 273 -18.78 7.02 -11.94
CA THR A 273 -17.95 7.85 -12.83
C THR A 273 -17.62 7.09 -14.10
N CYS A 274 -16.88 5.98 -13.96
CA CYS A 274 -16.32 5.26 -15.09
C CYS A 274 -17.41 4.66 -15.98
N TRP A 275 -18.44 4.07 -15.38
CA TRP A 275 -19.47 3.32 -16.10
C TRP A 275 -20.64 4.18 -16.58
N ASN A 276 -21.13 5.12 -15.78
CA ASN A 276 -22.37 5.83 -16.13
C ASN A 276 -22.15 7.24 -16.67
N ARG A 277 -21.04 7.92 -16.33
CA ARG A 277 -20.84 9.34 -16.69
C ARG A 277 -19.83 9.58 -17.79
N VAL A 278 -18.68 8.88 -17.78
CA VAL A 278 -17.58 9.17 -18.70
C VAL A 278 -17.37 8.12 -19.81
N GLY A 279 -18.09 7.01 -19.77
CA GLY A 279 -18.04 6.01 -20.85
C GLY A 279 -16.73 5.20 -20.90
N LEU A 280 -16.11 4.95 -19.75
CA LEU A 280 -14.88 4.16 -19.62
C LEU A 280 -15.18 2.69 -19.27
N GLN A 281 -16.32 2.17 -19.74
CA GLN A 281 -16.63 0.74 -19.61
C GLN A 281 -15.53 -0.08 -20.31
N TYR A 282 -15.05 -1.14 -19.66
CA TYR A 282 -13.97 -2.02 -20.16
C TYR A 282 -12.60 -1.35 -20.37
N GLN A 283 -12.45 -0.08 -19.99
CA GLN A 283 -11.21 0.68 -20.13
C GLN A 283 -10.94 1.54 -18.88
N THR A 284 -11.34 1.04 -17.71
CA THR A 284 -11.21 1.75 -16.43
C THR A 284 -9.76 2.26 -16.25
N PRO A 285 -9.57 3.56 -15.96
CA PRO A 285 -8.25 4.18 -15.95
C PRO A 285 -7.54 3.98 -14.61
N GLU A 286 -6.24 4.30 -14.57
CA GLU A 286 -5.52 4.48 -13.30
C GLU A 286 -6.19 5.57 -12.48
N ALA A 287 -6.37 6.75 -13.09
CA ALA A 287 -6.82 7.94 -12.40
C ALA A 287 -7.96 8.67 -13.12
N ILE A 288 -8.82 9.29 -12.32
CA ILE A 288 -9.86 10.24 -12.74
C ILE A 288 -9.72 11.52 -11.90
N TYR A 289 -10.05 12.66 -12.51
CA TYR A 289 -10.01 13.99 -11.89
C TYR A 289 -11.43 14.52 -11.69
N GLU A 290 -11.63 15.50 -10.80
CA GLU A 290 -12.94 16.13 -10.60
C GLU A 290 -13.43 16.82 -11.88
N GLU A 291 -12.55 17.58 -12.53
CA GLU A 291 -12.79 18.12 -13.86
C GLU A 291 -12.51 17.04 -14.90
N LYS A 292 -13.39 16.89 -15.91
CA LYS A 292 -13.54 15.76 -16.85
C LYS A 292 -12.26 15.24 -17.58
N TYR A 293 -11.29 14.78 -16.83
CA TYR A 293 -10.00 14.25 -17.28
C TYR A 293 -9.76 12.87 -16.64
N TYR A 294 -8.96 12.06 -17.31
CA TYR A 294 -8.52 10.75 -16.84
C TYR A 294 -7.11 10.47 -17.33
N ARG A 295 -6.39 9.57 -16.65
CA ARG A 295 -5.04 9.15 -17.03
C ARG A 295 -4.93 7.64 -17.11
N ALA A 296 -4.29 7.16 -18.19
CA ALA A 296 -3.97 5.77 -18.46
C ALA A 296 -5.18 4.82 -18.39
N ILE A 297 -5.96 4.76 -19.48
CA ILE A 297 -7.10 3.83 -19.64
C ILE A 297 -6.67 2.36 -19.76
N GLY A 298 -7.57 1.43 -19.45
CA GLY A 298 -7.30 -0.01 -19.56
C GLY A 298 -6.27 -0.49 -18.55
N TYR A 299 -6.35 0.02 -17.31
CA TYR A 299 -5.28 -0.09 -16.32
C TYR A 299 -5.43 -1.31 -15.40
N MET A 300 -4.30 -1.79 -14.87
CA MET A 300 -4.27 -2.99 -14.00
C MET A 300 -4.85 -2.74 -12.60
N ARG A 301 -4.53 -1.59 -11.99
CA ARG A 301 -4.85 -1.29 -10.58
C ARG A 301 -6.35 -1.41 -10.22
N PRO A 302 -7.32 -0.99 -11.07
CA PRO A 302 -8.75 -1.17 -10.74
C PRO A 302 -9.21 -2.62 -10.52
N LEU A 303 -8.41 -3.64 -10.89
CA LEU A 303 -8.69 -5.04 -10.50
C LEU A 303 -8.70 -5.24 -8.97
N ALA A 304 -8.20 -4.28 -8.19
CA ALA A 304 -8.34 -4.24 -6.74
C ALA A 304 -9.80 -4.31 -6.25
N ILE A 305 -10.79 -4.08 -7.11
CA ILE A 305 -12.21 -4.31 -6.79
C ILE A 305 -12.49 -5.73 -6.24
N TRP A 306 -11.71 -6.74 -6.64
CA TRP A 306 -11.84 -8.10 -6.11
C TRP A 306 -11.53 -8.21 -4.61
N ALA A 307 -10.76 -7.28 -4.05
CA ALA A 307 -10.55 -7.20 -2.61
C ALA A 307 -11.87 -6.94 -1.85
N ILE A 308 -12.85 -6.27 -2.47
CA ILE A 308 -14.19 -6.10 -1.87
C ILE A 308 -14.88 -7.46 -1.71
N HIS A 309 -14.79 -8.34 -2.71
CA HIS A 309 -15.36 -9.67 -2.62
C HIS A 309 -14.74 -10.46 -1.45
N HIS A 310 -13.41 -10.43 -1.36
CA HIS A 310 -12.68 -11.05 -0.25
C HIS A 310 -13.12 -10.49 1.12
N ALA A 311 -13.23 -9.17 1.25
CA ALA A 311 -13.70 -8.51 2.48
C ALA A 311 -15.12 -8.93 2.87
N LEU A 312 -16.01 -9.16 1.90
CA LEU A 312 -17.37 -9.67 2.16
C LEU A 312 -17.36 -11.12 2.64
N GLN A 313 -16.51 -11.98 2.06
CA GLN A 313 -16.38 -13.38 2.48
C GLN A 313 -15.87 -13.48 3.92
N MET A 314 -14.91 -12.62 4.31
CA MET A 314 -14.40 -12.54 5.68
C MET A 314 -15.48 -12.21 6.72
N GLN A 315 -16.56 -11.52 6.34
CA GLN A 315 -17.68 -11.20 7.25
C GLN A 315 -18.70 -12.32 7.41
N THR A 316 -18.66 -13.31 6.52
CA THR A 316 -19.62 -14.42 6.49
C THR A 316 -19.06 -15.74 7.02
N ALA A 317 -17.74 -15.82 7.19
CA ALA A 317 -17.03 -16.96 7.76
C ALA A 317 -16.99 -16.88 9.28
#